data_AF-A0AAV2IHD8-F1
#
_entry.id   AF-A0AAV2IHD8-F1
#
_cell.length_a   1.000
_cell.length_b   1.000
_cell.length_c   1.000
_cell.angle_alpha   90.00
_cell.angle_beta   90.00
_cell.angle_gamma   90.00
#
_symmetry.space_group_name_H-M   'P 1'
#
loop_
_entity.id
_entity.type
_entity.pdbx_description
1 polymer ?
#
loop_
_entity_poly.entity_id
_entity_poly.type
_entity_poly.pdbx_seq_one_letter_code
_entity_poly.pdbx_strand_id
1 'polypeptide(L)'
;MPVYLSAAFVLHREKDIYAAGDEMGYIHKCLSTIPSDLPLESLLERAGDLYLQYPPTEISNDPMLLRMNKQVYEHFNRIDSRNAARRLAQEANEVRSRLFVRATMWTVTSVVVVAAAVLYHAYRGQEWDFVDMWSPFS
;
A
#
# COMPACT_ATOMS: atom_id res chain seq x y z
N MET A 1 -2.91 -24.60 21.07
CA MET A 1 -4.18 -24.58 21.83
C MET A 1 -5.31 -23.78 21.18
N PRO A 2 -5.14 -22.51 20.73
CA PRO A 2 -6.27 -21.72 20.19
C PRO A 2 -7.02 -22.40 19.03
N VAL A 3 -6.27 -23.02 18.10
CA VAL A 3 -6.85 -23.74 16.95
C VAL A 3 -7.74 -24.91 17.39
N TYR A 4 -7.36 -25.65 18.42
CA TYR A 4 -8.15 -26.79 18.94
C TYR A 4 -9.40 -26.33 19.67
N LEU A 5 -9.34 -25.20 20.38
CA LEU A 5 -10.51 -24.58 20.98
C LEU A 5 -11.49 -24.09 19.91
N SER A 6 -10.99 -23.48 18.84
CA SER A 6 -11.81 -23.11 17.69
C SER A 6 -12.44 -24.33 17.03
N ALA A 7 -11.70 -25.43 16.87
CA ALA A 7 -12.24 -26.69 16.34
C ALA A 7 -13.34 -27.26 17.25
N ALA A 8 -13.12 -27.28 18.57
CA ALA A 8 -14.12 -27.70 19.55
C ALA A 8 -15.39 -26.83 19.48
N PHE A 9 -15.24 -25.51 19.32
CA PHE A 9 -16.38 -24.59 19.16
C PHE A 9 -17.17 -24.86 17.87
N VAL A 10 -16.48 -25.10 16.75
CA VAL A 10 -17.13 -25.44 15.47
C VAL A 10 -17.87 -26.77 15.59
N LEU A 11 -17.27 -27.78 16.23
CA LEU A 11 -17.92 -29.08 16.47
C LEU A 11 -19.15 -28.98 17.38
N HIS A 12 -19.09 -28.15 18.42
CA HIS A 12 -20.24 -27.92 19.30
C HIS A 12 -21.45 -27.37 18.52
N ARG A 13 -21.21 -26.60 17.47
CA ARG A 13 -22.23 -25.97 16.62
C ARG A 13 -22.45 -26.68 15.29
N GLU A 14 -22.01 -27.94 15.17
CA GLU A 14 -22.15 -28.71 13.93
C GLU A 14 -23.60 -28.73 13.43
N LYS A 15 -24.58 -28.88 14.35
CA LYS A 15 -26.00 -28.95 14.00
C LYS A 15 -26.50 -27.66 13.36
N ASP A 16 -26.12 -26.51 13.91
CA ASP A 16 -26.48 -25.19 13.38
C ASP A 16 -25.84 -24.98 12.00
N ILE A 17 -24.59 -25.42 11.82
CA ILE A 17 -23.84 -25.30 10.57
C ILE A 17 -24.51 -26.17 9.49
N TYR A 18 -24.84 -27.42 9.80
CA TYR A 18 -25.53 -28.30 8.87
C TYR A 18 -26.95 -27.81 8.55
N ALA A 19 -27.62 -27.12 9.48
CA ALA A 19 -28.93 -26.52 9.25
C ALA A 19 -28.87 -25.22 8.41
N ALA A 20 -27.77 -24.47 8.46
CA ALA A 20 -27.59 -23.20 7.73
C ALA A 20 -27.49 -23.36 6.20
N GLY A 21 -27.27 -24.59 5.71
CA GLY A 21 -27.14 -24.90 4.29
C GLY A 21 -25.75 -24.61 3.71
N ASP A 22 -25.59 -24.77 2.40
CA ASP A 22 -24.31 -24.69 1.69
C ASP A 22 -23.87 -23.24 1.34
N GLU A 23 -24.66 -22.24 1.72
CA GLU A 23 -24.29 -20.86 1.45
C GLU A 23 -23.29 -20.34 2.49
N MET A 24 -22.10 -19.98 2.01
CA MET A 24 -21.01 -19.49 2.85
C MET A 24 -21.39 -18.29 3.72
N GLY A 25 -22.31 -17.43 3.28
CA GLY A 25 -22.81 -16.28 4.04
C GLY A 25 -23.55 -16.68 5.33
N TYR A 26 -24.39 -17.70 5.27
CA TYR A 26 -25.12 -18.20 6.45
C TYR A 26 -24.19 -18.90 7.43
N ILE A 27 -23.24 -19.71 6.94
CA ILE A 27 -22.22 -20.35 7.78
C ILE A 27 -21.36 -19.29 8.48
N HIS A 28 -20.94 -18.25 7.75
CA HIS A 28 -20.15 -17.15 8.32
C HIS A 28 -20.93 -16.41 9.43
N LYS A 29 -22.19 -16.03 9.17
CA LYS A 29 -23.05 -15.38 10.17
C LYS A 29 -23.24 -16.27 11.40
N CYS A 30 -23.45 -17.57 11.18
CA CYS A 30 -23.57 -18.56 12.25
C CYS A 30 -22.33 -18.55 13.13
N LEU A 31 -21.14 -18.81 12.57
CA LEU A 31 -19.88 -18.92 13.31
C LEU A 31 -19.38 -17.59 13.90
N SER A 32 -19.73 -16.45 13.30
CA SER A 32 -19.35 -15.12 13.81
C SER A 32 -20.16 -14.69 15.04
N THR A 33 -21.27 -15.36 15.34
CA THR A 33 -22.13 -15.04 16.48
C THR A 33 -21.79 -15.98 17.64
N ILE A 34 -21.40 -15.43 18.80
CA ILE A 34 -21.13 -16.22 20.01
C ILE A 34 -22.43 -16.38 20.81
N PRO A 35 -22.88 -17.62 21.10
CA PRO A 35 -24.08 -17.84 21.91
C PRO A 35 -23.84 -17.46 23.38
N SER A 36 -24.89 -16.99 24.03
CA SER A 36 -24.83 -16.49 25.41
C SER A 36 -24.60 -17.57 26.47
N ASP A 37 -24.93 -18.83 26.18
CA ASP A 37 -24.89 -19.97 27.11
C ASP A 37 -23.73 -20.95 26.81
N LEU A 38 -22.61 -20.44 26.30
CA LEU A 38 -21.50 -21.28 25.85
C LEU A 38 -20.88 -22.09 27.01
N PRO A 39 -20.88 -23.44 26.95
CA PRO A 39 -20.28 -24.25 28.01
C PRO A 39 -18.74 -24.30 27.85
N LEU A 40 -18.06 -23.33 28.43
CA LEU A 40 -16.61 -23.13 28.24
C LEU A 40 -15.77 -24.31 28.75
N GLU A 41 -16.13 -24.89 29.90
CA GLU A 41 -15.37 -25.99 30.52
C GLU A 41 -15.40 -27.25 29.66
N SER A 42 -16.55 -27.64 29.12
CA SER A 42 -16.66 -28.81 28.23
C SER A 42 -15.96 -28.57 26.90
N LEU A 43 -15.95 -27.34 26.39
CA LEU A 43 -15.18 -26.98 25.19
C LEU A 43 -13.68 -27.07 25.43
N LEU A 44 -13.19 -26.66 26.60
CA LEU A 44 -11.77 -26.77 26.96
C LEU A 44 -11.34 -28.22 27.12
N GLU A 45 -12.16 -29.05 27.77
CA GLU A 45 -11.92 -30.50 27.88
C GLU A 45 -11.84 -31.14 26.49
N ARG A 46 -12.82 -30.86 25.62
CA ARG A 46 -12.85 -31.35 24.24
C ARG A 46 -11.66 -30.88 23.41
N ALA A 47 -11.21 -29.64 23.61
CA ALA A 47 -10.02 -29.12 22.95
C ALA A 47 -8.73 -29.81 23.44
N GLY A 48 -8.67 -30.16 24.73
CA GLY A 48 -7.61 -30.97 25.30
C GLY A 48 -7.57 -32.39 24.71
N ASP A 49 -8.73 -33.04 24.60
CA ASP A 49 -8.86 -34.34 23.94
C ASP A 49 -8.39 -34.31 22.49
N LEU A 50 -8.80 -33.29 21.73
CA LEU A 50 -8.37 -33.10 20.34
C LEU A 50 -6.86 -32.88 20.24
N TYR A 51 -6.26 -32.16 21.18
CA TYR A 51 -4.81 -31.96 21.21
C TYR A 51 -4.04 -33.25 21.45
N LEU A 52 -4.55 -34.10 22.35
CA LEU A 52 -3.94 -35.40 22.63
C LEU A 52 -4.14 -36.39 21.47
N GLN A 53 -5.31 -36.39 20.84
CA GLN A 53 -5.62 -37.25 19.69
C GLN A 53 -4.90 -36.84 18.41
N TYR A 54 -4.72 -35.54 18.20
CA TYR A 54 -4.09 -34.98 17.00
C TYR A 54 -2.96 -34.04 17.41
N PRO A 55 -1.79 -34.56 17.80
CA PRO A 55 -0.69 -33.73 18.25
C PRO A 55 -0.22 -32.80 17.12
N PRO A 56 0.17 -31.55 17.43
CA PRO A 56 0.50 -30.55 16.43
C PRO A 56 1.71 -30.95 15.55
N THR A 57 2.60 -31.80 16.05
CA THR A 57 3.72 -32.35 15.29
C THR A 57 3.26 -33.20 14.10
N GLU A 58 2.14 -33.89 14.21
CA GLU A 58 1.59 -34.68 13.10
C GLU A 58 0.89 -33.76 12.08
N ILE A 59 0.11 -32.80 12.56
CA ILE A 59 -0.61 -31.83 11.71
C ILE A 59 0.39 -30.96 10.91
N SER A 60 1.50 -30.55 11.51
CA SER A 60 2.51 -29.70 10.88
C SER A 60 3.22 -30.36 9.70
N ASN A 61 3.28 -31.70 9.71
CA ASN A 61 3.95 -32.49 8.68
C ASN A 61 3.03 -32.88 7.52
N ASP A 62 1.76 -32.45 7.55
CA ASP A 62 0.85 -32.68 6.43
C ASP A 62 1.39 -31.95 5.18
N PRO A 63 1.72 -32.68 4.10
CA PRO A 63 2.28 -32.09 2.89
C PRO A 63 1.33 -31.08 2.24
N MET A 64 0.01 -31.23 2.41
CA MET A 64 -0.97 -30.27 1.91
C MET A 64 -0.91 -28.96 2.68
N LEU A 65 -0.89 -29.01 4.02
CA LEU A 65 -0.78 -27.81 4.86
C LEU A 65 0.54 -27.08 4.64
N LEU A 66 1.66 -27.80 4.51
CA LEU A 66 2.97 -27.22 4.17
C LEU A 66 2.92 -26.45 2.85
N ARG A 67 2.28 -27.03 1.82
CA ARG A 67 2.11 -26.37 0.51
C ARG A 67 1.24 -25.13 0.62
N MET A 68 0.09 -25.22 1.29
CA MET A 68 -0.83 -24.08 1.45
C MET A 68 -0.17 -22.95 2.24
N ASN A 69 0.48 -23.26 3.36
CA ASN A 69 1.23 -22.27 4.15
C ASN A 69 2.29 -21.60 3.29
N LYS A 70 3.10 -22.38 2.55
CA LYS A 70 4.11 -21.83 1.64
C LYS A 70 3.50 -20.88 0.60
N GLN A 71 2.39 -21.25 -0.03
CA GLN A 71 1.71 -20.40 -1.01
C GLN A 71 1.23 -19.08 -0.40
N VAL A 72 0.67 -19.14 0.81
CA VAL A 72 0.22 -17.95 1.55
C VAL A 72 1.40 -17.02 1.85
N TYR A 73 2.50 -17.56 2.38
CA TYR A 73 3.73 -16.80 2.64
C TYR A 73 4.28 -16.15 1.36
N GLU A 74 4.35 -16.91 0.26
CA GLU A 74 4.81 -16.40 -1.03
C GLU A 74 3.90 -15.29 -1.56
N HIS A 75 2.58 -15.44 -1.42
CA HIS A 75 1.62 -14.45 -1.86
C HIS A 75 1.79 -13.12 -1.10
N PHE A 76 1.87 -13.17 0.23
CA PHE A 76 2.11 -11.99 1.06
C PHE A 76 3.46 -11.35 0.76
N ASN A 77 4.52 -12.13 0.60
CA ASN A 77 5.84 -11.61 0.24
C ASN A 77 5.86 -10.91 -1.14
N ARG A 78 5.08 -11.40 -2.10
CA ARG A 78 4.88 -10.73 -3.40
C ARG A 78 4.14 -9.41 -3.27
N ILE A 79 3.18 -9.31 -2.34
CA ILE A 79 2.47 -8.04 -2.06
C ILE A 79 3.43 -7.05 -1.42
N ASP A 80 4.21 -7.47 -0.43
CA ASP A 80 5.14 -6.60 0.28
C ASP A 80 6.27 -6.10 -0.61
N SER A 81 6.86 -6.97 -1.44
CA SER A 81 7.87 -6.57 -2.42
C SER A 81 7.33 -5.58 -3.46
N ARG A 82 6.08 -5.78 -3.93
CA ARG A 82 5.40 -4.82 -4.82
C ARG A 82 5.16 -3.48 -4.15
N ASN A 83 4.72 -3.49 -2.89
CA ASN A 83 4.48 -2.28 -2.12
C ASN A 83 5.79 -1.53 -1.83
N ALA A 84 6.86 -2.25 -1.48
CA ALA A 84 8.19 -1.68 -1.28
C ALA A 84 8.74 -1.05 -2.57
N ALA A 85 8.65 -1.75 -3.70
CA ALA A 85 9.06 -1.22 -5.00
C ALA A 85 8.27 0.04 -5.40
N ARG A 86 6.96 0.08 -5.12
CA ARG A 86 6.13 1.27 -5.35
C ARG A 86 6.58 2.45 -4.50
N ARG A 87 6.93 2.24 -3.23
CA ARG A 87 7.45 3.30 -2.35
C ARG A 87 8.74 3.88 -2.89
N LEU A 88 9.70 3.03 -3.26
CA LEU A 88 10.97 3.48 -3.86
C LEU A 88 10.75 4.24 -5.18
N ALA A 89 9.83 3.78 -6.03
CA ALA A 89 9.49 4.47 -7.27
C ALA A 89 8.83 5.82 -7.03
N GLN A 90 7.96 5.93 -6.01
CA GLN A 90 7.35 7.20 -5.60
C GLN A 90 8.40 8.19 -5.08
N GLU A 91 9.29 7.75 -4.20
CA GLU A 91 10.40 8.57 -3.69
C GLU A 91 11.31 9.04 -4.83
N ALA A 92 11.69 8.14 -5.73
CA ALA A 92 12.52 8.48 -6.90
C ALA A 92 11.80 9.49 -7.82
N ASN A 93 10.50 9.33 -8.04
CA ASN A 93 9.73 10.24 -8.86
C ASN A 93 9.55 11.62 -8.20
N GLU A 94 9.40 11.67 -6.87
CA GLU A 94 9.32 12.92 -6.10
C GLU A 94 10.65 13.67 -6.09
N VAL A 95 11.78 12.96 -5.99
CA VAL A 95 13.10 13.56 -6.13
C VAL A 95 13.30 14.08 -7.55
N ARG A 96 12.95 13.27 -8.56
CA ARG A 96 13.06 13.66 -9.98
C ARG A 96 12.19 14.86 -10.31
N SER A 97 10.96 14.92 -9.81
CA SER A 97 10.06 16.06 -10.04
C SER A 97 10.57 17.33 -9.36
N ARG A 98 11.08 17.23 -8.12
CA ARG A 98 11.73 18.36 -7.43
C ARG A 98 12.94 18.88 -8.21
N LEU A 99 13.79 18.00 -8.74
CA LEU A 99 14.93 18.40 -9.56
C LEU A 99 14.49 19.04 -10.89
N PHE A 100 13.47 18.49 -11.55
CA PHE A 100 12.93 19.03 -12.80
C PHE A 100 12.39 20.45 -12.62
N VAL A 101 11.58 20.68 -11.58
CA VAL A 101 11.03 22.01 -11.27
C VAL A 101 12.12 23.04 -10.98
N ARG A 102 13.18 22.66 -10.25
CA ARG A 102 14.32 23.54 -9.99
C ARG A 102 15.08 23.89 -11.27
N ALA A 103 15.29 22.92 -12.15
CA ALA A 103 15.94 23.14 -13.44
C ALA A 103 15.14 24.11 -14.32
N THR A 104 13.82 23.89 -14.47
CA THR A 104 12.97 24.79 -15.26
C THR A 104 12.91 26.20 -14.68
N MET A 105 12.91 26.33 -13.35
CA MET A 105 12.95 27.63 -12.68
C MET A 105 14.23 28.39 -13.06
N TRP A 106 15.40 27.73 -13.00
CA TRP A 106 16.68 28.36 -13.32
C TRP A 106 16.78 28.74 -14.80
N THR A 107 16.29 27.90 -15.71
CA THR A 107 16.29 28.22 -17.14
C THR A 107 15.40 29.42 -17.46
N VAL A 108 14.20 29.50 -16.88
CA VAL A 108 13.29 30.63 -17.11
C VAL A 108 13.89 31.92 -16.58
N THR A 109 14.46 31.91 -15.37
CA THR A 109 15.14 33.08 -14.79
C THR A 109 16.31 33.54 -15.67
N SER A 110 17.13 32.61 -16.17
CA SER A 110 18.23 32.94 -17.07
C SER A 110 17.76 33.62 -18.36
N VAL A 111 16.70 33.08 -19.01
CA VAL A 111 16.14 33.67 -20.23
C VAL A 111 15.59 35.08 -19.98
N VAL A 112 14.86 35.29 -18.87
CA VAL A 112 14.32 36.61 -18.50
C VAL A 112 15.44 37.63 -18.26
N VAL A 113 16.50 37.23 -17.54
CA VAL A 113 17.65 38.09 -17.26
C VAL A 113 18.37 38.48 -18.55
N VAL A 114 18.60 37.54 -19.47
CA VAL A 114 19.23 37.82 -20.76
C VAL A 114 18.37 38.75 -21.60
N ALA A 115 17.06 38.50 -21.70
CA ALA A 115 16.14 39.37 -22.44
C ALA A 115 16.13 40.80 -21.87
N ALA A 116 16.11 40.95 -20.55
CA ALA A 116 16.18 42.25 -19.88
C ALA A 116 17.51 42.96 -20.16
N ALA A 117 18.63 42.23 -20.16
CA ALA A 117 19.95 42.80 -20.47
C ALA A 117 20.06 43.25 -21.94
N VAL A 118 19.52 42.47 -22.88
CA VAL A 118 19.46 42.84 -24.30
C VAL A 118 18.61 44.10 -24.50
N LEU A 119 17.44 44.17 -23.87
CA LEU A 119 16.59 45.36 -23.88
C LEU A 119 17.32 46.56 -23.28
N TYR A 120 17.98 46.40 -22.13
CA TYR A 120 18.75 47.46 -21.49
C TYR A 120 19.87 47.99 -22.39
N HIS A 121 20.61 47.10 -23.05
CA HIS A 121 21.67 47.49 -23.98
C HIS A 121 21.13 48.20 -25.23
N ALA A 122 20.00 47.74 -25.78
CA ALA A 122 19.34 48.39 -26.91
C ALA A 122 18.84 49.79 -26.55
N TYR A 123 18.22 49.95 -25.38
CA TYR A 123 17.76 51.26 -24.88
C TYR A 123 18.91 52.22 -24.58
N ARG A 124 20.04 51.72 -24.06
CA ARG A 124 21.23 52.54 -23.80
C ARG A 124 21.93 53.04 -25.07
N GLY A 125 21.71 52.39 -26.21
CA GLY A 125 22.24 52.81 -27.50
C GLY A 125 21.47 53.94 -28.19
N GLN A 126 20.25 54.25 -27.76
CA GLN A 126 19.34 55.16 -28.48
C GLN A 126 19.48 56.65 -28.10
N GLU A 127 20.37 57.03 -27.19
CA GLU A 127 20.54 58.42 -26.75
C GLU A 127 21.44 59.30 -27.64
N TRP A 128 22.02 58.80 -28.75
CA TRP A 128 22.93 59.61 -29.59
C TRP A 128 22.47 59.90 -31.03
N ASP A 129 21.37 59.31 -31.52
CA ASP A 129 20.93 59.54 -32.91
C ASP A 129 19.87 60.66 -33.07
N PHE A 130 19.44 61.31 -31.99
CA PHE A 130 18.39 62.35 -32.06
C PHE A 130 18.93 63.80 -32.09
N VAL A 131 20.24 64.02 -31.92
CA VAL A 131 20.79 65.39 -31.78
C VAL A 131 21.23 66.02 -33.11
N ASP A 132 21.42 65.24 -34.18
CA ASP A 132 22.00 65.77 -35.44
C ASP A 132 21.00 66.16 -36.56
N MET A 133 19.68 66.12 -36.31
CA MET A 133 18.68 66.39 -37.38
C MET A 133 17.95 67.74 -37.27
N TRP A 134 18.40 68.67 -36.44
CA TRP A 134 17.84 70.04 -36.39
C TRP A 134 18.93 71.11 -36.38
N SER A 135 19.53 71.36 -37.55
CA SER A 135 20.08 72.68 -37.87
C SER A 135 19.76 73.09 -39.31
N PRO A 136 18.64 73.82 -39.52
CA PRO A 136 18.44 74.59 -40.73
C PRO A 136 18.67 76.09 -40.46
N PHE A 137 19.66 76.63 -41.18
CA PHE A 137 19.86 78.05 -41.54
C PHE A 137 20.40 79.08 -40.52
N SER A 138 21.35 79.87 -41.08
CA SER A 138 22.00 81.13 -40.67
C SER A 138 23.02 81.11 -39.54
#